data_AF-A0A4Y2LTH8-F1
#
_entry.id   AF-A0A4Y2LTH8-F1
#
_cell.length_a   1.000
_cell.length_b   1.000
_cell.length_c   1.000
_cell.angle_alpha   90.00
_cell.angle_beta   90.00
_cell.angle_gamma   90.00
#
_symmetry.space_group_name_H-M   'P 1'
#
loop_
_entity.id
_entity.type
_entity.pdbx_description
1 polymer ?
#
loop_
_entity_poly.entity_id
_entity_poly.type
_entity_poly.pdbx_seq_one_letter_code
_entity_poly.pdbx_strand_id
1 'polypeptide(L)'
;IRNLGDGGDTCLDSAAKRDDFHKPIGLWPCHSQGGNQYWMFSKEGEIKRDESCLDYSGEDVILYPCHGAGGNQMWLYDPNVSIIFKNLECLMFIIKFHKWEYGEN
;
A
#
# COMPACT_ATOMS: atom_id res chain seq x y z
N ILE A 1 -3.34 -3.23 4.96
CA ILE A 1 -4.24 -2.84 3.84
C ILE A 1 -4.96 -4.10 3.39
N ARG A 2 -6.29 -4.18 3.50
CA ARG A 2 -7.07 -5.42 3.28
C ARG A 2 -7.71 -5.43 1.90
N ASN A 3 -7.57 -6.52 1.14
CA ASN A 3 -8.22 -6.71 -0.16
C ASN A 3 -9.69 -7.10 0.02
N LEU A 4 -10.61 -6.19 -0.29
CA LEU A 4 -12.04 -6.42 -0.20
C LEU A 4 -12.62 -7.10 -1.47
N GLY A 5 -11.88 -7.11 -2.56
CA GLY A 5 -12.28 -7.80 -3.80
C GLY A 5 -12.22 -9.33 -3.69
N ASP A 6 -11.48 -9.84 -2.71
CA ASP A 6 -11.26 -11.27 -2.45
C ASP A 6 -11.73 -11.67 -1.04
N GLY A 7 -12.98 -11.32 -0.70
CA GLY A 7 -13.63 -11.69 0.57
C GLY A 7 -13.10 -10.97 1.81
N GLY A 8 -12.00 -10.23 1.73
CA GLY A 8 -11.42 -9.52 2.86
C GLY A 8 -10.38 -10.32 3.63
N ASP A 9 -10.02 -11.55 3.24
CA ASP A 9 -9.14 -12.40 4.05
C ASP A 9 -7.65 -12.23 3.73
N THR A 10 -7.34 -11.56 2.62
CA THR A 10 -5.97 -11.25 2.20
C THR A 10 -5.62 -9.79 2.40
N CYS A 11 -4.35 -9.55 2.73
CA CYS A 11 -3.77 -8.25 2.99
C CYS A 11 -2.60 -8.00 2.04
N LEU A 12 -2.39 -6.73 1.69
CA LEU A 12 -1.19 -6.28 1.00
C LEU A 12 0.03 -6.64 1.85
N ASP A 13 0.94 -7.40 1.26
CA ASP A 13 2.07 -8.00 1.95
C ASP A 13 3.31 -7.94 1.05
N SER A 14 4.44 -7.57 1.64
CA SER A 14 5.72 -7.76 0.95
C SER A 14 6.80 -8.21 1.93
N ALA A 15 7.30 -9.42 1.76
CA ALA A 15 8.47 -9.89 2.51
C ALA A 15 9.79 -9.24 2.05
N ALA A 16 9.75 -8.32 1.08
CA ALA A 16 10.93 -7.75 0.46
C ALA A 16 11.81 -7.00 1.46
N LYS A 17 13.10 -7.33 1.47
CA LYS A 17 14.16 -6.53 2.09
C LYS A 17 14.65 -5.48 1.10
N ARG A 18 15.56 -4.59 1.52
CA ARG A 18 16.10 -3.53 0.64
C ARG A 18 16.60 -4.05 -0.70
N ASP A 19 17.29 -5.20 -0.70
CA ASP A 19 17.81 -5.81 -1.93
C ASP A 19 16.71 -6.39 -2.83
N ASP A 20 15.51 -6.62 -2.30
CA ASP A 20 14.35 -7.22 -2.98
C ASP A 20 13.30 -6.18 -3.40
N PHE A 21 13.56 -4.88 -3.22
CA PHE A 21 12.58 -3.82 -3.47
C PHE A 21 11.98 -3.88 -4.88
N HIS A 22 12.76 -4.27 -5.88
CA HIS A 22 12.33 -4.46 -7.26
C HIS A 22 11.38 -5.65 -7.50
N LYS A 23 11.04 -6.44 -6.48
CA LYS A 23 10.11 -7.57 -6.61
C LYS A 23 8.66 -7.10 -6.40
N PRO A 24 7.69 -7.66 -7.14
CA PRO A 24 6.27 -7.34 -6.96
C PRO A 24 5.79 -7.57 -5.53
N ILE A 25 4.94 -6.66 -5.07
CA ILE A 25 4.15 -6.84 -3.85
C ILE A 25 3.09 -7.92 -4.09
N GLY A 26 2.78 -8.68 -3.04
CA GLY A 26 1.80 -9.75 -3.08
C GLY A 26 0.61 -9.54 -2.14
N LEU A 27 -0.26 -10.54 -2.16
CA LEU A 27 -1.33 -10.71 -1.18
C LEU A 27 -0.99 -11.93 -0.32
N TRP A 28 -1.24 -11.80 0.98
CA TRP A 28 -1.06 -12.90 1.94
C TRP A 28 -2.20 -12.88 2.97
N PRO A 29 -2.56 -14.01 3.60
CA PRO A 29 -3.54 -14.01 4.68
C PRO A 29 -3.26 -12.92 5.71
N CYS A 30 -4.29 -12.13 6.02
CA CYS A 30 -4.18 -11.06 7.00
C CYS A 30 -3.85 -11.64 8.38
N HIS A 31 -2.70 -11.27 8.95
CA HIS A 31 -2.25 -11.82 10.24
C HIS A 31 -2.21 -10.80 11.38
N SER A 32 -2.43 -9.50 11.11
CA SER A 32 -2.55 -8.44 12.11
C SER A 32 -1.35 -8.29 13.07
N GLN A 33 -0.15 -8.70 12.66
CA GLN A 33 1.09 -8.63 13.47
C GLN A 33 1.98 -7.43 13.09
N GLY A 34 1.49 -6.55 12.23
CA GLY A 34 2.29 -5.46 11.66
C GLY A 34 3.32 -5.99 10.65
N GLY A 35 4.57 -5.54 10.76
CA GLY A 35 5.69 -6.01 9.93
C GLY A 35 5.46 -5.75 8.43
N ASN A 36 5.60 -6.79 7.62
CA ASN A 36 5.40 -6.78 6.17
C ASN A 36 3.97 -6.44 5.71
N GLN A 37 2.97 -6.44 6.62
CA GLN A 37 1.59 -6.01 6.36
C GLN A 37 1.24 -4.64 6.98
N TYR A 38 2.23 -3.97 7.60
CA TYR A 38 2.06 -2.62 8.14
C TYR A 38 2.37 -1.57 7.08
N TRP A 39 1.41 -0.69 6.83
CA TRP A 39 1.47 0.33 5.79
C TRP A 39 0.91 1.65 6.32
N MET A 40 1.55 2.76 5.97
CA MET A 40 1.08 4.11 6.30
C MET A 40 0.67 4.83 5.02
N PHE A 41 -0.38 5.64 5.08
CA PHE A 41 -0.75 6.54 3.98
C PHE A 41 -0.37 7.97 4.35
N SER A 42 0.51 8.59 3.58
CA SER A 42 0.98 9.95 3.83
C SER A 42 -0.01 10.99 3.31
N LYS A 43 0.15 12.26 3.73
CA LYS A 43 -0.67 13.37 3.23
C LYS A 43 -0.35 13.69 1.76
N GLU A 44 0.85 13.32 1.33
CA GLU A 44 1.38 13.48 -0.03
C GLU A 44 0.90 12.36 -0.97
N GLY A 45 0.12 11.40 -0.46
CA GLY A 45 -0.44 10.30 -1.25
C GLY A 45 0.52 9.12 -1.42
N GLU A 46 1.56 8.99 -0.60
CA GLU A 46 2.44 7.82 -0.62
C GLU A 46 1.86 6.72 0.28
N ILE A 47 2.00 5.46 -0.14
CA ILE A 47 1.74 4.31 0.73
C ILE A 47 3.10 3.73 1.14
N LYS A 48 3.43 3.84 2.43
CA LYS A 48 4.79 3.71 2.95
C LYS A 48 4.95 2.50 3.86
N ARG A 49 6.15 1.92 3.83
CA ARG A 49 6.70 1.04 4.86
C ARG A 49 8.16 1.41 5.09
N ASP A 50 8.47 1.88 6.30
CA ASP A 50 9.76 2.48 6.64
C ASP A 50 10.15 3.58 5.62
N GLU A 51 11.34 3.49 5.03
CA GLU A 51 11.86 4.41 4.00
C GLU A 51 11.47 4.01 2.56
N SER A 52 10.59 3.01 2.41
CA SER A 52 10.13 2.50 1.11
C SER A 52 8.66 2.83 0.85
N CYS A 53 8.35 3.07 -0.41
CA CYS A 53 7.05 3.44 -0.91
C CYS A 53 6.58 2.40 -1.92
N LEU A 54 5.26 2.19 -1.98
CA LEU A 54 4.64 1.50 -3.10
C LEU A 54 4.86 2.32 -4.36
N ASP A 55 5.47 1.69 -5.35
CA ASP A 55 5.92 2.31 -6.59
C ASP A 55 5.40 1.46 -7.76
N TYR A 56 4.75 2.12 -8.72
CA TYR A 56 4.34 1.46 -9.95
C TYR A 56 5.47 1.51 -10.99
N SER A 57 6.05 0.36 -11.31
CA SER A 57 7.19 0.24 -12.21
C SER A 57 6.86 0.43 -13.69
N GLY A 58 5.57 0.50 -14.04
CA GLY A 58 5.09 0.40 -15.43
C GLY A 58 4.49 -0.97 -15.77
N GLU A 59 4.70 -1.97 -14.92
CA GLU A 59 4.17 -3.32 -15.09
C GLU A 59 3.57 -3.83 -13.77
N ASP A 60 4.37 -3.79 -12.71
CA ASP A 60 4.02 -4.26 -11.38
C ASP A 60 4.02 -3.14 -10.35
N VAL A 61 3.41 -3.44 -9.21
CA VAL A 61 3.55 -2.62 -8.00
C VAL A 61 4.64 -3.24 -7.14
N ILE A 62 5.70 -2.47 -6.89
CA ILE A 62 6.91 -2.90 -6.16
C ILE A 62 7.13 -2.02 -4.92
N LEU A 63 8.20 -2.30 -4.18
CA LEU A 63 8.75 -1.33 -3.23
C LEU A 63 9.89 -0.56 -3.87
N TYR A 64 9.98 0.73 -3.59
CA TYR A 64 11.13 1.51 -4.01
C TYR A 64 11.43 2.57 -2.95
N PRO A 65 12.68 3.07 -2.82
CA PRO A 65 12.95 4.18 -1.93
C PRO A 65 11.99 5.33 -2.18
N CYS A 66 11.40 5.86 -1.11
CA CYS A 66 10.52 7.01 -1.21
C CYS A 66 11.31 8.22 -1.73
N HIS A 67 10.83 8.84 -2.81
CA HIS A 67 11.53 9.99 -3.41
C HIS A 67 10.70 11.28 -3.42
N GLY A 68 9.44 11.26 -2.99
CA GLY A 68 8.62 12.46 -2.80
C GLY A 68 8.32 13.27 -4.07
N ALA A 69 8.65 12.74 -5.26
CA ALA A 69 8.43 13.41 -6.53
C ALA A 69 7.00 13.21 -7.09
N GLY A 70 6.16 12.46 -6.36
CA GLY A 70 4.84 12.04 -6.82
C GLY A 70 4.93 11.02 -7.96
N GLY A 71 4.06 11.17 -8.96
CA GLY A 71 4.08 10.32 -10.17
C GLY A 71 3.74 8.86 -9.88
N ASN A 72 4.69 7.95 -10.12
CA ASN A 72 4.57 6.51 -9.91
C ASN A 72 4.50 6.09 -8.43
N GLN A 73 4.81 6.99 -7.48
CA GLN A 73 4.65 6.76 -6.04
C GLN A 73 3.42 7.48 -5.44
N MET A 74 2.59 8.13 -6.27
CA MET A 74 1.41 8.87 -5.82
C MET A 74 0.13 8.05 -6.00
N TRP A 75 -0.58 7.85 -4.89
CA TRP A 75 -1.80 7.08 -4.79
C TRP A 75 -2.93 7.94 -4.25
N LEU A 76 -4.12 7.78 -4.83
CA LEU A 76 -5.33 8.45 -4.37
C LEU A 76 -6.18 7.45 -3.59
N TYR A 77 -6.69 7.87 -2.44
CA TYR A 77 -7.53 7.05 -1.58
C TYR A 77 -8.88 7.74 -1.33
N ASP A 78 -9.97 7.06 -1.66
CA ASP A 78 -11.31 7.48 -1.26
C ASP A 78 -11.78 6.64 -0.05
N PRO A 79 -11.90 7.25 1.14
CA PRO A 79 -12.33 6.54 2.34
C PRO A 79 -13.80 6.10 2.31
N ASN A 80 -14.65 6.72 1.49
CA ASN A 80 -16.08 6.39 1.44
C ASN A 80 -16.31 5.04 0.75
N VAL A 81 -15.49 4.75 -0.27
CA VAL A 81 -15.57 3.50 -1.05
C VAL A 81 -14.43 2.53 -0.73
N SER A 82 -13.45 2.94 0.09
CA SER A 82 -12.25 2.14 0.40
C SER A 82 -11.53 1.69 -0.87
N ILE A 83 -11.23 2.63 -1.76
CA ILE A 83 -10.54 2.35 -3.03
C ILE A 83 -9.26 3.16 -3.07
N ILE A 84 -8.17 2.50 -3.49
CA ILE A 84 -6.95 3.17 -3.94
C ILE A 84 -6.84 3.07 -5.46
N PHE A 85 -6.46 4.18 -6.08
CA PHE A 85 -6.20 4.27 -7.50
C PHE A 85 -4.94 5.08 -7.80
N LYS A 86 -4.18 4.66 -8.82
CA LYS A 86 -3.09 5.42 -9.44
C LYS A 86 -3.65 6.21 -10.63
N ASN A 87 -3.31 7.48 -10.76
CA ASN A 87 -3.86 8.31 -11.85
C ASN A 87 -3.45 7.78 -13.23
N LEU A 88 -4.42 7.78 -14.16
CA LEU A 88 -4.33 7.45 -15.60
C LEU A 88 -4.12 5.97 -15.99
N GLU A 89 -3.86 5.06 -15.06
CA GLU A 89 -3.82 3.62 -15.33
C GLU A 89 -4.67 2.90 -14.27
N CYS A 90 -5.63 2.09 -14.70
CA CYS A 90 -6.64 1.45 -13.84
C CYS A 90 -6.07 0.34 -12.94
N LEU A 91 -5.09 0.65 -12.09
CA LEU A 91 -4.77 -0.18 -10.93
C LEU A 91 -5.76 0.17 -9.83
N MET A 92 -6.90 -0.51 -9.87
CA MET A 92 -7.94 -0.36 -8.87
C MET A 92 -7.73 -1.42 -7.79
N PHE A 93 -7.33 -0.98 -6.60
CA PHE A 93 -7.32 -1.82 -5.42
C PHE A 93 -8.52 -1.42 -4.55
N ILE A 94 -9.49 -2.32 -4.37
CA ILE A 94 -10.55 -2.12 -3.37
C ILE A 94 -9.96 -2.52 -2.02
N ILE A 95 -9.44 -1.54 -1.29
CA ILE A 95 -8.71 -1.76 -0.07
C ILE A 95 -9.08 -0.82 1.06
N LYS A 96 -9.20 -1.42 2.25
CA LYS A 96 -9.47 -0.69 3.48
C LYS A 96 -8.18 -0.45 4.26
N PHE A 97 -7.92 0.80 4.60
CA PHE A 97 -6.96 1.15 5.65
C PHE A 97 -7.62 1.00 7.01
N HIS A 98 -6.92 0.40 7.96
CA HIS A 98 -7.27 0.53 9.37
C HIS A 98 -6.80 1.92 9.81
N LYS A 99 -7.75 2.80 10.15
CA LYS A 99 -7.41 4.06 10.83
C LYS A 99 -6.84 3.67 12.20
N TRP A 100 -5.62 4.11 12.47
CA TRP A 100 -5.12 4.14 13.83
C TRP A 100 -5.69 5.41 14.47
N GLU A 101 -6.73 5.25 15.29
CA GLU A 101 -7.11 6.32 16.21
C GLU A 101 -6.00 6.39 17.25
N TYR A 102 -5.22 7.48 17.26
CA TYR A 102 -4.40 7.79 18.42
C TYR A 102 -5.39 7.88 19.58
N GLY A 103 -5.27 6.97 20.54
CA GLY A 103 -6.10 6.98 21.73
C GLY A 103 -6.09 8.38 22.33
N GLU A 104 -7.28 8.96 22.43
CA GLU A 104 -7.56 9.93 23.48
C GLU A 104 -7.23 9.23 24.81
N ASN A 105 -6.35 9.84 25.60
CA ASN A 105 -6.36 9.60 27.04
C ASN A 105 -7.55 10.34 27.65
#